data_AF-A0A0D8FU85-F1
#
_entry.id   AF-A0A0D8FU85-F1
#
_cell.length_a   1.000
_cell.length_b   1.000
_cell.length_c   1.000
_cell.angle_alpha   90.00
_cell.angle_beta   90.00
_cell.angle_gamma   90.00
#
_symmetry.space_group_name_H-M   'P 1'
#
loop_
_entity.id
_entity.type
_entity.pdbx_description
1 polymer ?
#
loop_
_entity_poly.entity_id
_entity_poly.type
_entity_poly.pdbx_seq_one_letter_code
_entity_poly.pdbx_strand_id
1 'polypeptide(L)' 'MADAFDPDEMIERFQRRAAAVKSRPIPPVEGSERAKFVEQASVDYFDYAVIGDAVAKLEDGILTLTIDLRPPQS' A
#
# COMPACT_ATOMS: atom_id res chain seq x y z
N MET A 1 20.08 18.86 7.44
CA MET A 1 20.31 18.30 6.11
C MET A 1 18.96 17.75 5.67
N ALA A 2 18.47 18.08 4.47
CA ALA A 2 17.24 17.45 4.00
C ALA A 2 17.52 15.94 3.91
N ASP A 3 16.76 15.13 4.64
CA ASP A 3 16.87 13.67 4.53
C ASP A 3 16.73 13.31 3.06
N ALA A 4 17.78 12.67 2.50
CA ALA A 4 17.73 12.19 1.13
C ALA A 4 16.55 11.22 1.02
N PHE A 5 15.75 11.36 -0.04
CA PHE A 5 14.62 10.48 -0.26
C PHE A 5 15.10 9.02 -0.40
N ASP A 6 14.61 8.16 0.49
CA ASP A 6 14.86 6.72 0.49
C ASP A 6 13.62 5.97 -0.04
N PRO A 7 13.69 5.36 -1.23
CA PRO A 7 12.59 4.57 -1.79
C PRO A 7 12.25 3.32 -1.00
N ASP A 8 13.23 2.69 -0.34
CA ASP A 8 13.01 1.47 0.44
C ASP A 8 12.25 1.81 1.72
N GLU A 9 12.64 2.89 2.40
CA GLU A 9 11.89 3.40 3.56
C GLU A 9 10.45 3.80 3.17
N MET A 10 10.26 4.32 1.95
CA MET A 10 8.92 4.57 1.41
C MET A 10 8.12 3.28 1.26
N ILE A 11 8.68 2.25 0.63
CA ILE A 11 8.03 0.93 0.46
C ILE A 11 7.63 0.36 1.81
N GLU A 12 8.53 0.38 2.80
CA GLU A 12 8.21 -0.10 4.16
C GLU A 12 7.03 0.64 4.80
N ARG A 13 6.95 1.97 4.63
CA ARG A 13 5.81 2.75 5.11
C ARG A 13 4.51 2.29 4.47
N PHE A 14 4.50 1.92 3.18
CA PHE A 14 3.32 1.39 2.50
C PHE A 14 2.95 -0.02 2.95
N GLN A 15 3.93 -0.90 3.17
CA GLN A 15 3.70 -2.22 3.78
C GLN A 15 3.04 -2.09 5.16
N ARG A 16 3.55 -1.18 6.01
CA ARG A 16 2.97 -0.89 7.32
C ARG A 16 1.54 -0.37 7.23
N ARG A 17 1.22 0.48 6.24
CA ARG A 17 -0.15 0.96 6.01
C ARG A 17 -1.09 -0.14 5.55
N ALA A 18 -0.67 -1.01 4.64
CA ALA A 18 -1.47 -2.16 4.20
C ALA A 18 -1.80 -3.09 5.39
N ALA A 19 -0.82 -3.37 6.25
CA ALA A 19 -1.02 -4.14 7.47
C ALA A 19 -2.00 -3.44 8.44
N ALA A 20 -1.87 -2.13 8.61
CA ALA A 20 -2.75 -1.34 9.46
C ALA A 20 -4.21 -1.39 9.00
N VAL A 21 -4.47 -1.27 7.68
CA VAL A 21 -5.83 -1.36 7.10
C VAL A 21 -6.47 -2.72 7.37
N LYS A 22 -5.71 -3.81 7.25
CA LYS A 22 -6.19 -5.16 7.59
C LYS A 22 -6.57 -5.32 9.07
N SER A 23 -5.82 -4.67 9.95
CA SER A 23 -6.01 -4.76 11.41
C SER A 23 -7.04 -3.78 11.99
N ARG A 24 -7.52 -2.83 11.18
CA ARG A 24 -8.42 -1.77 11.61
C ARG A 24 -9.76 -2.34 12.08
N PRO A 25 -10.24 -1.99 13.28
CA PRO A 25 -11.61 -2.30 13.68
C PRO A 25 -12.60 -1.50 12.82
N ILE A 26 -13.68 -2.14 12.40
CA ILE A 26 -14.77 -1.46 11.69
C ILE A 26 -15.51 -0.58 12.72
N PRO A 27 -15.72 0.73 12.46
CA PRO A 27 -16.50 1.58 13.34
C PRO A 27 -17.90 1.00 13.60
N PRO A 28 -18.52 1.28 14.75
CA PRO A 28 -19.89 0.83 15.06
C PRO A 28 -20.92 1.64 14.26
N VAL A 29 -20.92 1.45 12.94
CA VAL A 29 -21.87 2.02 11.99
C VAL A 29 -22.72 0.91 11.38
N GLU A 30 -23.98 1.21 11.10
CA GLU A 30 -24.95 0.24 10.59
C GLU A 30 -25.30 0.48 9.12
N GLY A 31 -25.89 -0.54 8.48
CA GLY A 31 -26.46 -0.42 7.14
C GLY A 31 -25.46 -0.03 6.05
N SER A 32 -25.86 0.90 5.19
CA SER A 32 -25.11 1.32 4.00
C SER A 32 -23.75 1.94 4.32
N GLU A 33 -23.62 2.62 5.46
CA GLU A 33 -22.35 3.25 5.85
C GLU A 33 -21.30 2.20 6.19
N ARG A 34 -21.70 1.09 6.84
CA ARG A 34 -20.77 -0.03 7.11
C ARG A 34 -20.20 -0.61 5.83
N ALA A 35 -21.03 -0.79 4.80
CA ALA A 35 -20.59 -1.31 3.51
C ALA A 35 -19.56 -0.39 2.85
N LYS A 36 -19.80 0.93 2.85
CA LYS A 36 -18.85 1.92 2.33
C LYS A 36 -17.51 1.88 3.05
N PHE A 37 -17.50 1.74 4.38
CA PHE A 37 -16.25 1.63 5.14
C PHE A 37 -15.44 0.38 4.79
N VAL A 38 -16.11 -0.74 4.51
CA VAL A 38 -15.45 -1.98 4.08
C VAL A 38 -14.90 -1.84 2.66
N GLU A 39 -15.68 -1.26 1.74
CA GLU A 39 -15.26 -1.00 0.37
C GLU A 39 -14.04 -0.08 0.33
N GLN A 40 -14.09 1.04 1.05
CA GLN A 40 -12.95 1.96 1.20
C GLN A 40 -11.73 1.24 1.77
N ALA A 41 -11.88 0.45 2.83
CA ALA A 41 -10.76 -0.31 3.39
C ALA A 41 -10.18 -1.33 2.39
N SER A 42 -11.00 -1.91 1.52
CA SER A 42 -10.53 -2.82 0.49
C SER A 42 -9.71 -2.09 -0.57
N VAL A 43 -10.15 -0.91 -1.01
CA VAL A 43 -9.43 -0.07 -1.97
C VAL A 43 -8.12 0.43 -1.37
N ASP A 44 -8.15 0.98 -0.15
CA ASP A 44 -6.97 1.44 0.57
C ASP A 44 -5.93 0.32 0.74
N TYR A 45 -6.40 -0.86 1.14
CA TYR A 45 -5.53 -2.02 1.28
C TYR A 45 -4.85 -2.38 -0.05
N PHE A 46 -5.62 -2.45 -1.14
CA PHE A 46 -5.08 -2.79 -2.45
C PHE A 46 -4.02 -1.79 -2.90
N ASP A 47 -4.31 -0.49 -2.81
CA ASP A 47 -3.39 0.56 -3.22
C ASP A 47 -2.08 0.53 -2.41
N TYR A 48 -2.18 0.34 -1.09
CA TYR A 48 -1.00 0.23 -0.24
C TYR A 48 -0.22 -1.05 -0.49
N ALA A 49 -0.90 -2.18 -0.74
CA ALA A 49 -0.25 -3.45 -1.01
C ALA A 49 0.50 -3.41 -2.34
N VAL A 50 -0.08 -2.83 -3.39
CA VAL A 50 0.57 -2.70 -4.70
C VAL A 50 1.88 -1.91 -4.61
N ILE A 51 1.88 -0.77 -3.90
CA ILE A 51 3.12 0.01 -3.71
C ILE A 51 4.08 -0.69 -2.74
N GLY A 52 3.56 -1.35 -1.71
CA GLY A 52 4.36 -2.08 -0.72
C GLY A 52 5.08 -3.32 -1.28
N ASP A 53 4.62 -3.86 -2.41
CA ASP A 53 5.21 -5.01 -3.11
C ASP A 53 6.13 -4.59 -4.28
N ALA A 54 6.21 -3.29 -4.56
CA ALA A 54 7.03 -2.79 -5.65
C ALA A 54 8.53 -2.91 -5.36
N VAL A 55 9.31 -3.16 -6.41
CA VAL A 55 10.77 -2.98 -6.41
C VAL A 55 11.07 -1.55 -6.89
N ALA A 56 11.77 -0.79 -6.05
CA ALA A 56 12.17 0.59 -6.37
C ALA A 56 13.53 0.66 -7.06
N LYS A 57 13.65 1.60 -7.99
CA LYS A 57 14.92 1.99 -8.63
C LYS A 57 14.95 3.50 -8.78
N LEU A 58 15.92 4.17 -8.16
CA LEU A 58 16.12 5.62 -8.25
C LEU A 58 17.40 5.91 -9.03
N GLU A 59 17.27 6.40 -10.26
CA GLU A 59 18.40 6.70 -11.16
C GLU A 59 18.18 8.07 -11.80
N ASP A 60 19.22 8.91 -11.80
CA ASP A 60 19.19 10.27 -12.38
C ASP A 60 18.01 11.13 -11.92
N GLY A 61 17.56 10.94 -10.67
CA GLY A 61 16.42 11.63 -10.08
C GLY A 61 15.04 11.09 -10.48
N ILE A 62 14.98 9.96 -11.19
CA ILE A 62 13.75 9.29 -11.62
C ILE A 62 13.53 8.05 -10.76
N LEU A 63 12.40 8.02 -10.05
CA LEU A 63 11.94 6.83 -9.33
C LEU A 63 11.09 5.95 -10.26
N THR A 64 11.52 4.71 -10.46
CA THR A 64 10.74 3.66 -11.11
C THR A 64 10.29 2.65 -10.04
N LEU A 65 9.00 2.35 -10.00
CA LEU A 65 8.43 1.28 -9.19
C LEU A 65 7.98 0.16 -10.14
N THR A 66 8.54 -1.04 -9.96
CA THR A 66 8.20 -2.21 -10.76
C THR A 66 7.46 -3.23 -9.90
N ILE A 67 6.31 -3.68 -10.37
CA ILE A 67 5.50 -4.70 -9.71
C ILE A 67 5.33 -5.87 -10.67
N ASP A 68 5.64 -7.08 -10.22
CA ASP A 68 5.44 -8.28 -11.02
C ASP A 68 4.01 -8.81 -10.83
N LEU A 69 3.19 -8.69 -11.87
CA LEU A 69 1.79 -9.14 -11.87
C LEU A 69 1.60 -10.50 -12.56
N ARG A 70 2.69 -11.19 -12.91
CA ARG A 70 2.60 -12.51 -13.52
C ARG A 70 2.08 -13.53 -12.49
N PRO A 71 1.32 -14.55 -12.92
CA PRO A 71 0.85 -15.58 -12.02
C PRO A 71 2.03 -16.35 -11.39
N PRO A 72 1.91 -16.82 -10.13
CA PRO A 72 2.95 -17.61 -9.49
C PRO A 72 3.19 -18.90 -10.29
N GLN A 73 4.46 -19.25 -10.48
CA GLN A 73 4.82 -20.53 -11.10
C GLN A 73 4.43 -21.66 -10.12
N SER A 74 3.56 -22.57 -10.58
CA SER A 74 3.05 -23.71 -9.80
C SER A 74 4.09 -24.80 -9.59
#